data_AF-A0A0T5P7G7-F1
#
_entry.id   AF-A0A0T5P7G7-F1
#
_cell.length_a   1.000
_cell.length_b   1.000
_cell.length_c   1.000
_cell.angle_alpha   90.00
_cell.angle_beta   90.00
_cell.angle_gamma   90.00
#
_symmetry.space_group_name_H-M   'P 1'
#
loop_
_entity.id
_entity.type
_entity.pdbx_description
1 polymer ?
#
loop_
_entity_poly.entity_id
_entity_poly.type
_entity_poly.pdbx_seq_one_letter_code
_entity_poly.pdbx_strand_id
1 'polypeptide(L)' 'MGAGLKPGLRAVSGIGRGFGINAMPHTREVTIWGDVSVGDRVNLEGDTMARYVARLQQVVAG' A
#
# COMPACT_ATOMS: atom_id res chain seq x y z
N MET A 1 -23.68 14.63 0.79
CA MET A 1 -23.88 13.20 1.10
C MET A 1 -22.50 12.56 1.23
N GLY A 2 -22.05 12.33 2.45
CA GLY A 2 -20.70 11.83 2.73
C GLY A 2 -20.59 10.34 2.43
N ALA A 3 -19.68 9.97 1.53
CA ALA A 3 -19.26 8.59 1.39
C ALA A 3 -18.36 8.24 2.59
N GLY A 4 -18.95 7.60 3.60
CA GLY A 4 -18.22 7.01 4.72
C GLY A 4 -17.29 5.92 4.22
N LEU A 5 -16.00 6.23 4.12
CA LEU A 5 -14.96 5.24 3.82
C LEU A 5 -14.72 4.40 5.08
N LYS A 6 -14.93 3.08 4.96
CA LYS A 6 -14.69 2.09 6.01
C LYS A 6 -13.20 2.01 6.41
N PRO A 7 -12.87 1.67 7.66
CA PRO A 7 -11.48 1.50 8.11
C PRO A 7 -10.87 0.23 7.52
N GLY A 8 -9.81 0.42 6.73
CA GLY A 8 -8.95 -0.59 6.15
C GLY A 8 -7.78 0.14 5.49
N LEU A 9 -6.55 -0.35 5.67
CA LEU A 9 -5.36 0.21 5.02
C LEU A 9 -5.60 0.21 3.51
N ARG A 10 -5.75 1.39 2.91
CA ARG A 10 -5.83 1.58 1.46
C ARG A 10 -4.60 2.37 1.02
N ALA A 11 -3.81 1.81 0.11
CA ALA A 11 -2.86 2.58 -0.69
C ALA A 11 -3.64 3.27 -1.81
N VAL A 12 -3.64 4.61 -1.86
CA VAL A 12 -4.19 5.37 -3.00
C VAL A 12 -3.29 6.56 -3.34
N SER A 13 -3.09 6.69 -4.66
CA SER A 13 -2.55 7.79 -5.47
C SER A 13 -1.07 7.74 -5.83
N GLY A 14 -0.84 7.53 -7.13
CA GLY A 14 0.42 7.68 -7.82
C GLY A 14 0.53 9.05 -8.47
N ILE A 15 1.66 9.71 -8.19
CA ILE A 15 2.19 10.85 -8.93
C ILE A 15 3.72 10.67 -8.90
N GLY A 16 4.35 10.35 -10.04
CA GLY A 16 5.80 10.11 -10.11
C GLY A 16 6.26 8.80 -9.45
N ARG A 17 7.45 8.79 -8.83
CA ARG A 17 8.06 7.59 -8.19
C ARG A 17 7.63 7.35 -6.73
N GLY A 18 6.56 7.98 -6.27
CA GLY A 18 6.10 7.90 -4.88
C GLY A 18 4.74 7.21 -4.73
N PHE A 19 4.51 6.61 -3.56
CA PHE A 19 3.20 6.11 -3.12
C PHE A 19 2.96 6.49 -1.65
N GLY A 20 1.69 6.67 -1.29
CA GLY A 20 1.27 6.94 0.08
C GLY A 20 0.53 5.75 0.70
N ILE A 21 0.64 5.62 2.03
CA ILE A 21 -0.11 4.64 2.83
C ILE A 21 -0.88 5.35 3.95
N ASN A 22 -1.99 4.78 4.38
CA ASN A 22 -2.73 5.26 5.54
C ASN A 22 -2.57 4.30 6.74
N ALA A 23 -1.59 4.54 7.60
CA ALA A 23 -1.35 3.70 8.77
C ALA A 23 -2.31 4.06 9.92
N MET A 24 -3.09 3.08 10.39
CA MET A 24 -3.98 3.22 11.55
C MET A 24 -3.18 3.38 12.86
N PRO A 25 -3.73 4.01 13.91
CA PRO A 25 -3.02 4.25 15.18
C PRO A 25 -2.38 2.99 15.77
N HIS A 26 -3.15 1.91 15.88
CA HIS A 26 -2.64 0.65 16.41
C HIS A 26 -1.41 0.12 15.65
N THR A 27 -1.40 0.21 14.31
CA THR A 27 -0.25 -0.19 13.49
C THR A 27 0.99 0.65 13.81
N ARG A 28 0.84 1.96 14.04
CA ARG A 28 1.96 2.82 14.45
C ARG A 28 2.47 2.51 15.85
N GLU A 29 1.57 2.11 16.76
CA GLU A 29 1.91 1.79 18.15
C GLU A 29 2.67 0.45 18.29
N VAL A 30 2.30 -0.56 17.50
CA VAL A 30 2.84 -1.93 17.65
C VAL A 30 3.88 -2.31 16.59
N THR A 31 4.35 -1.35 15.79
CA THR A 31 5.40 -1.58 14.78
C THR A 31 6.38 -0.41 14.76
N ILE A 32 7.47 -0.53 14.00
CA ILE A 32 8.47 0.55 13.84
C ILE A 32 7.92 1.80 13.14
N TRP A 33 6.70 1.76 12.57
CA TRP A 33 6.12 2.89 11.86
C TRP A 33 5.89 4.14 12.73
N GLY A 34 5.93 4.01 14.06
CA GLY A 34 5.93 5.16 14.98
C GLY A 34 7.24 5.94 15.01
N ASP A 35 8.36 5.30 14.68
CA ASP A 35 9.72 5.85 14.84
C ASP A 35 10.39 6.21 13.50
N VAL A 36 9.83 5.73 12.37
CA VAL A 36 10.37 5.98 11.02
C VAL A 36 10.29 7.47 10.66
N SER A 37 11.41 7.99 10.18
CA SER A 37 11.60 9.38 9.75
C SER A 37 11.85 9.50 8.25
N VAL A 38 11.72 10.72 7.73
CA VAL A 38 12.03 11.00 6.31
C VAL A 38 13.50 10.71 6.04
N GLY A 39 13.76 9.89 5.03
CA GLY A 39 15.11 9.47 4.65
C GLY A 39 15.46 8.04 5.11
N ASP A 40 14.69 7.48 6.04
CA ASP A 40 14.87 6.09 6.46
C ASP A 40 14.56 5.12 5.32
N ARG A 41 15.35 4.05 5.26
CA ARG A 41 15.11 2.95 4.32
C ARG A 41 14.12 1.99 4.93
N VAL A 42 13.14 1.59 4.13
CA VAL A 42 12.16 0.56 4.49
C VAL A 42 12.23 -0.60 3.52
N ASN A 43 11.84 -1.78 3.99
CA ASN A 43 11.70 -2.93 3.13
C ASN A 43 10.42 -2.80 2.30
N LEU A 44 10.53 -3.00 0.98
CA LEU A 44 9.40 -3.03 0.07
C LEU A 44 9.24 -4.45 -0.48
N GLU A 45 8.10 -5.06 -0.21
CA GLU A 45 7.73 -6.35 -0.75
C GLU A 45 6.52 -6.19 -1.68
N GLY A 46 6.61 -6.74 -2.89
CA GLY A 46 5.50 -6.74 -3.84
C GLY A 46 4.49 -7.83 -3.52
N ASP A 47 3.21 -7.54 -3.75
CA ASP A 47 2.15 -8.53 -3.57
C ASP A 47 2.28 -9.65 -4.62
N THR A 48 2.51 -10.87 -4.14
CA THR A 48 2.67 -12.05 -4.98
C THR A 48 1.38 -12.41 -5.72
N MET A 49 0.21 -12.23 -5.12
CA MET A 49 -1.08 -12.46 -5.78
C MET A 49 -1.31 -11.44 -6.89
N ALA A 50 -1.00 -10.16 -6.65
CA ALA A 50 -1.11 -9.12 -7.68
C ALA A 50 -0.25 -9.46 -8.91
N ARG A 51 0.95 -10.03 -8.71
CA ARG A 51 1.80 -10.51 -9.80
C ARG A 51 1.12 -11.61 -10.62
N TYR A 52 0.48 -12.58 -9.96
CA TYR A 52 -0.25 -13.64 -10.67
C TYR A 52 -1.47 -13.10 -11.40
N VAL A 53 -2.23 -12.18 -10.81
CA VAL A 53 -3.37 -11.53 -11.48
C VAL A 53 -2.91 -10.79 -12.73
N ALA A 54 -1.82 -10.00 -12.65
CA ALA A 54 -1.26 -9.33 -13.82
C ALA A 54 -0.83 -10.33 -14.91
N ARG A 55 -0.25 -11.47 -14.52
CA ARG A 55 0.10 -12.54 -15.46
C ARG A 55 -1.12 -13.19 -16.10
N LEU A 56 -2.17 -13.47 -15.34
CA LEU A 56 -3.43 -14.00 -15.86
C LEU A 56 -4.03 -13.04 -16.88
N GLN A 57 -4.03 -11.73 -16.60
CA GLN A 57 -4.50 -10.72 -17.55
C GLN A 57 -3.69 -10.69 -18.85
N GLN A 58 -2.37 -10.89 -18.79
CA GLN A 58 -1.53 -11.00 -19.99
C GLN A 58 -1.87 -12.23 -20.85
N VAL A 59 -2.23 -13.35 -20.23
CA VAL A 59 -2.57 -14.58 -20.95
C VAL A 59 -3.98 -14.51 -21.53
N VAL A 60 -4.93 -13.89 -20.83
CA VAL A 60 -6.33 -13.78 -21.30
C VAL A 60 -6.49 -12.70 -22.38
N ALA A 61 -5.62 -11.69 -22.41
CA ALA A 61 -5.65 -10.62 -23.41
C ALA A 61 -4.89 -10.95 -24.72
N GLY A 62 -4.27 -12.12 -24.82
CA GLY A 62 -3.61 -12.63 -26.03
C GLY A 62 -4.38 -13.81 -26.62
#